data_AF-A0A2A4JQA0-F1
#
_entry.id   AF-A0A2A4JQA0-F1
#
_cell.length_a   1.000
_cell.length_b   1.000
_cell.length_c   1.000
_cell.angle_alpha   90.00
_cell.angle_beta   90.00
_cell.angle_gamma   90.00
#
_symmetry.space_group_name_H-M   'P 1'
#
loop_
_entity.id
_entity.type
_entity.pdbx_description
1 polymer ?
#
loop_
_entity_poly.entity_id
_entity_poly.type
_entity_poly.pdbx_seq_one_letter_code
_entity_poly.pdbx_strand_id
1 'polypeptide(L)'
;MEWLFGHRMTPEEMLRKNQRALNKAMRDLDRERMKMEQQEKKVINDIKKLAKEGQMDAVKIMAKDLVRTRRYVRKFMLMKANIQAVSLKIQTLKSQNTMAQAMRGVTRAMATMNRQLNMPQIQKILQEFEKQSEIMDMKEEMMSDSIDEAMAADDDEEESDQVVSQILDELGLQLNDTLSGLPQATGSLSVAGQYRPRPLHRPTRGP
;
A
#
# COMPACT_ATOMS: atom_id res chain seq x y z
N MET A 1 -43.21 -12.47 25.93
CA MET A 1 -42.12 -12.73 26.90
C MET A 1 -40.74 -12.89 26.24
N GLU A 2 -40.58 -12.67 24.93
CA GLU A 2 -39.27 -12.79 24.24
C GLU A 2 -38.51 -11.45 24.09
N TRP A 3 -39.13 -10.31 24.40
CA TRP A 3 -38.51 -8.98 24.30
C TRP A 3 -37.69 -8.59 25.55
N LEU A 4 -37.90 -9.27 26.68
CA LEU A 4 -37.29 -8.94 27.99
C LEU A 4 -35.98 -9.69 28.28
N PHE A 5 -35.66 -10.72 27.51
CA PHE A 5 -34.36 -11.39 27.58
C PHE A 5 -33.62 -11.11 26.28
N GLY A 6 -32.85 -10.01 26.28
CA GLY A 6 -32.05 -9.60 25.14
C GLY A 6 -31.29 -10.79 24.57
N HIS A 7 -31.53 -11.11 23.30
CA HIS A 7 -30.88 -12.20 22.60
C HIS A 7 -29.36 -12.03 22.74
N ARG A 8 -28.75 -12.85 23.60
CA ARG A 8 -27.30 -12.97 23.65
C ARG A 8 -26.90 -13.64 22.34
N MET A 9 -26.35 -12.82 21.46
CA MET A 9 -25.89 -13.22 20.14
C MET A 9 -25.03 -14.48 20.27
N THR A 10 -25.37 -15.51 19.50
CA THR A 10 -24.66 -16.80 19.58
C THR A 10 -23.19 -16.62 19.16
N PRO A 11 -22.28 -17.51 19.60
CA PRO A 11 -20.88 -17.45 19.16
C PRO A 11 -20.73 -17.42 17.63
N GLU A 12 -21.59 -18.14 16.90
CA GLU A 12 -21.57 -18.14 15.44
C GLU A 12 -22.03 -16.81 14.82
N GLU A 13 -23.08 -16.20 15.37
CA GLU A 13 -23.55 -14.87 14.96
C GLU A 13 -22.50 -13.79 15.26
N MET A 14 -21.80 -13.91 16.39
CA MET A 14 -20.70 -13.02 16.76
C MET A 14 -19.52 -13.14 15.79
N LEU A 15 -19.08 -14.36 15.47
CA LEU A 15 -18.02 -14.59 14.47
C LEU A 15 -18.43 -14.04 13.10
N ARG A 16 -19.68 -14.24 12.66
CA ARG A 16 -20.20 -13.67 11.41
C ARG A 16 -20.26 -12.14 11.43
N LYS A 17 -20.66 -11.52 12.54
CA LYS A 17 -20.68 -10.06 12.70
C LYS A 17 -19.27 -9.48 12.64
N ASN A 18 -18.33 -10.09 13.36
CA ASN A 18 -16.94 -9.66 13.38
C ASN A 18 -16.30 -9.79 11.99
N GLN A 19 -16.52 -10.92 11.30
CA GLN A 19 -16.04 -11.10 9.92
C GLN A 19 -16.53 -10.00 8.97
N ARG A 20 -17.81 -9.61 9.07
CA ARG A 20 -18.37 -8.51 8.27
C ARG A 20 -17.74 -7.16 8.62
N ALA A 21 -17.51 -6.90 9.91
CA ALA A 21 -16.85 -5.68 10.37
C ALA A 21 -15.40 -5.59 9.85
N LEU A 22 -14.63 -6.67 9.93
CA LEU A 22 -13.27 -6.74 9.37
C LEU A 22 -13.27 -6.52 7.86
N ASN A 23 -14.18 -7.17 7.12
CA ASN A 23 -14.31 -6.97 5.68
C ASN A 23 -14.65 -5.52 5.30
N LYS A 24 -15.47 -4.84 6.11
CA LYS A 24 -15.76 -3.43 5.92
C LYS A 24 -14.51 -2.59 6.18
N ALA A 25 -13.83 -2.81 7.29
CA ALA A 25 -12.59 -2.10 7.64
C ALA A 25 -11.52 -2.25 6.54
N MET A 26 -11.32 -3.45 5.98
CA MET A 26 -10.39 -3.65 4.86
C MET A 26 -10.73 -2.78 3.65
N ARG A 27 -12.02 -2.67 3.29
CA ARG A 27 -12.45 -1.84 2.16
C ARG A 27 -12.28 -0.35 2.44
N ASP A 28 -12.56 0.08 3.67
CA ASP A 28 -12.38 1.47 4.07
C ASP A 28 -10.87 1.83 4.07
N LEU A 29 -10.00 0.93 4.53
CA LEU A 29 -8.55 1.08 4.42
C LEU A 29 -8.06 1.15 2.97
N ASP A 30 -8.58 0.29 2.08
CA ASP A 30 -8.25 0.34 0.65
C ASP A 30 -8.63 1.68 0.02
N ARG A 31 -9.78 2.25 0.40
CA ARG A 31 -10.22 3.57 -0.09
C ARG A 31 -9.31 4.69 0.39
N GLU A 32 -8.93 4.69 1.66
CA GLU A 32 -8.01 5.71 2.18
C GLU A 32 -6.62 5.57 1.59
N ARG A 33 -6.12 4.34 1.40
CA ARG A 33 -4.86 4.10 0.68
C ARG A 33 -4.90 4.71 -0.72
N MET A 34 -5.96 4.46 -1.50
CA MET A 34 -6.10 5.01 -2.85
C MET A 34 -6.12 6.55 -2.87
N LYS A 35 -6.75 7.18 -1.89
CA LYS A 35 -6.72 8.66 -1.76
C LYS A 35 -5.31 9.16 -1.46
N MET A 36 -4.57 8.48 -0.59
CA MET A 36 -3.18 8.82 -0.30
C MET A 36 -2.27 8.62 -1.50
N GLU A 37 -2.44 7.55 -2.28
CA GLU A 37 -1.71 7.33 -3.55
C GLU A 37 -2.00 8.44 -4.57
N GLN A 38 -3.24 8.95 -4.62
CA GLN A 38 -3.58 10.10 -5.47
C GLN A 38 -2.92 11.39 -4.97
N GLN A 39 -2.89 11.59 -3.64
CA GLN A 39 -2.21 12.74 -3.03
C GLN A 39 -0.70 12.68 -3.28
N GLU A 40 -0.08 11.50 -3.18
CA GLU A 40 1.33 11.26 -3.50
C GLU A 40 1.66 11.75 -4.91
N LYS A 41 0.84 11.37 -5.91
CA LYS A 41 1.01 11.82 -7.30
C LYS A 41 0.91 13.34 -7.45
N LYS A 42 0.01 13.99 -6.72
CA LYS A 42 -0.13 15.45 -6.73
C LYS A 42 1.11 16.12 -6.13
N VAL A 43 1.56 15.66 -4.97
CA VAL A 43 2.76 16.18 -4.29
C VAL A 43 4.00 16.03 -5.19
N ILE A 44 4.17 14.89 -5.86
CA ILE A 44 5.26 14.69 -6.84
C ILE A 44 5.20 15.74 -7.97
N ASN A 45 4.01 15.98 -8.53
CA ASN A 45 3.86 16.99 -9.59
C ASN A 45 4.15 18.41 -9.09
N ASP A 46 3.72 18.74 -7.87
CA ASP A 46 3.98 20.04 -7.25
C ASP A 46 5.47 20.23 -6.96
N ILE A 47 6.17 19.20 -6.45
CA ILE A 47 7.64 19.20 -6.30
C ILE A 47 8.31 19.46 -7.64
N LYS A 48 7.89 18.76 -8.70
CA LYS A 48 8.45 18.94 -10.05
C LYS A 48 8.25 20.35 -10.58
N LYS A 49 7.10 20.97 -10.30
CA LYS A 49 6.82 22.35 -10.70
C LYS A 49 7.70 23.34 -9.93
N LEU A 50 7.76 23.23 -8.60
CA LEU A 50 8.56 24.10 -7.74
C LEU A 50 10.06 24.00 -8.05
N ALA A 51 10.54 22.80 -8.38
CA ALA A 51 11.93 22.59 -8.80
C ALA A 51 12.26 23.31 -10.11
N LYS A 52 11.35 23.30 -11.09
CA LYS A 52 11.50 24.07 -12.35
C LYS A 52 11.49 25.58 -12.12
N GLU A 53 10.75 26.04 -11.12
CA GLU A 53 10.71 27.44 -10.70
C GLU A 53 11.93 27.84 -9.84
N GLY A 54 12.82 26.90 -9.50
CA GLY A 54 14.03 27.14 -8.70
C GLY A 54 13.76 27.34 -7.20
N GLN A 55 12.55 27.06 -6.71
CA GLN A 55 12.15 27.27 -5.31
C GLN A 55 12.58 26.10 -4.41
N MET A 56 13.88 25.98 -4.16
CA MET A 56 14.45 24.79 -3.50
C MET A 56 13.99 24.61 -2.04
N ASP A 57 13.73 25.68 -1.31
CA ASP A 57 13.21 25.59 0.07
C ASP A 57 11.80 24.98 0.10
N ALA A 58 10.94 25.35 -0.86
CA ALA A 58 9.61 24.77 -1.01
C ALA A 58 9.68 23.30 -1.46
N VAL A 59 10.63 22.95 -2.35
CA VAL A 59 10.91 21.57 -2.76
C VAL A 59 11.26 20.70 -1.55
N LYS A 60 12.14 21.16 -0.66
CA LYS A 60 12.51 20.40 0.56
C LYS A 60 11.32 20.18 1.49
N ILE A 61 10.49 21.20 1.71
CA ILE A 61 9.29 21.07 2.55
C ILE A 61 8.31 20.05 1.94
N MET A 62 8.06 20.14 0.63
CA MET A 62 7.16 19.21 -0.07
C MET A 62 7.72 17.79 -0.14
N ALA A 63 9.04 17.62 -0.22
CA ALA A 63 9.67 16.30 -0.16
C ALA A 63 9.48 15.62 1.20
N LYS A 64 9.56 16.37 2.31
CA LYS A 64 9.19 15.84 3.65
C LYS A 64 7.72 15.39 3.69
N ASP A 65 6.82 16.13 3.04
CA ASP A 65 5.40 15.72 2.94
C ASP A 65 5.19 14.48 2.05
N LEU A 66 5.99 14.34 0.98
CA LEU A 66 6.00 13.15 0.13
C LEU A 66 6.43 11.90 0.90
N VAL A 67 7.53 11.97 1.66
CA VAL A 67 7.99 10.87 2.51
C VAL A 67 6.91 10.47 3.51
N ARG A 68 6.31 11.44 4.20
CA ARG A 68 5.19 11.20 5.13
C ARG A 68 4.01 10.52 4.43
N THR A 69 3.64 10.98 3.24
CA THR A 69 2.54 10.41 2.45
C THR A 69 2.82 8.95 2.07
N ARG A 70 4.03 8.64 1.58
CA ARG A 70 4.47 7.27 1.29
C ARG A 70 4.43 6.37 2.51
N ARG A 71 4.86 6.88 3.67
CA ARG A 71 4.79 6.17 4.95
C ARG A 71 3.35 5.85 5.34
N TYR A 72 2.40 6.77 5.14
CA TYR A 72 0.98 6.49 5.37
C TYR A 72 0.44 5.43 4.41
N VAL A 73 0.82 5.46 3.12
CA VAL A 73 0.46 4.39 2.17
C VAL A 73 0.99 3.03 2.65
N ARG A 74 2.28 2.95 3.03
CA ARG A 74 2.89 1.74 3.63
C ARG A 74 2.12 1.28 4.88
N LYS A 75 1.81 2.21 5.79
CA LYS A 75 1.07 1.94 7.03
C LYS A 75 -0.33 1.37 6.75
N PHE A 76 -1.04 1.90 5.76
CA PHE A 76 -2.35 1.36 5.36
C PHE A 76 -2.25 -0.06 4.78
N MET A 77 -1.20 -0.37 4.01
CA MET A 77 -0.94 -1.73 3.54
C MET A 77 -0.70 -2.70 4.70
N LEU A 78 0.14 -2.32 5.67
CA LEU A 78 0.42 -3.11 6.87
C LEU A 78 -0.85 -3.35 7.69
N MET A 79 -1.62 -2.29 7.96
CA MET A 79 -2.88 -2.40 8.70
C MET A 79 -3.87 -3.34 8.00
N LYS A 80 -3.96 -3.30 6.66
CA LYS A 80 -4.79 -4.22 5.90
C LYS A 80 -4.32 -5.67 6.06
N ALA A 81 -3.02 -5.92 5.97
CA ALA A 81 -2.45 -7.25 6.18
C ALA A 81 -2.77 -7.79 7.58
N ASN A 82 -2.68 -6.95 8.61
CA ASN A 82 -3.03 -7.32 9.98
C ASN A 82 -4.52 -7.67 10.12
N ILE A 83 -5.42 -6.87 9.52
CA ILE A 83 -6.86 -7.19 9.52
C ILE A 83 -7.14 -8.49 8.75
N GLN A 84 -6.43 -8.75 7.65
CA GLN A 84 -6.52 -10.01 6.91
C GLN A 84 -6.07 -11.20 7.76
N ALA A 85 -4.98 -11.06 8.53
CA ALA A 85 -4.51 -12.09 9.44
C ALA A 85 -5.57 -12.39 10.54
N VAL A 86 -6.12 -11.36 11.17
CA VAL A 86 -7.20 -11.51 12.16
C VAL A 86 -8.45 -12.15 11.54
N SER A 87 -8.79 -11.78 10.31
CA SER A 87 -9.90 -12.38 9.55
C SER A 87 -9.68 -13.88 9.32
N LEU A 88 -8.45 -14.29 8.95
CA LEU A 88 -8.09 -15.70 8.80
C LEU A 88 -8.19 -16.44 10.14
N LYS A 89 -7.73 -15.83 11.24
CA LYS A 89 -7.87 -16.40 12.59
C LYS A 89 -9.35 -16.64 12.96
N ILE A 90 -10.23 -15.67 12.67
CA ILE A 90 -11.68 -15.84 12.88
C ILE A 90 -12.26 -16.98 12.03
N GLN A 91 -11.82 -17.12 10.78
CA GLN A 91 -12.24 -18.23 9.91
C GLN A 91 -11.79 -19.59 10.47
N THR A 92 -10.55 -19.67 10.99
CA THR A 92 -10.03 -20.86 11.68
C THR A 92 -10.86 -21.20 12.91
N LEU A 93 -11.13 -20.21 13.78
CA LEU A 93 -11.98 -20.40 14.97
C LEU A 93 -13.39 -20.89 14.62
N LYS A 94 -13.98 -20.38 13.54
CA LYS A 94 -15.27 -20.86 13.05
C LYS A 94 -15.20 -22.34 12.64
N SER A 95 -14.17 -22.74 11.91
CA SER A 95 -13.96 -24.13 11.50
C SER A 95 -13.78 -25.06 12.70
N GLN A 96 -12.96 -24.64 13.67
CA GLN A 96 -12.76 -25.36 14.92
C GLN A 96 -14.05 -25.51 15.72
N ASN A 97 -14.88 -24.47 15.80
CA ASN A 97 -16.18 -24.55 16.48
C ASN A 97 -17.13 -25.55 15.80
N THR A 98 -17.22 -25.54 14.47
CA THR A 98 -18.01 -26.53 13.71
C THR A 98 -17.50 -27.94 13.94
N MET A 99 -16.18 -28.15 13.95
CA MET A 99 -15.57 -29.44 14.24
C MET A 99 -15.87 -29.90 15.66
N ALA A 100 -15.76 -29.02 16.66
CA ALA A 100 -16.11 -29.32 18.05
C ALA A 100 -17.59 -29.67 18.21
N GLN A 101 -18.50 -29.00 17.49
CA GLN A 101 -19.92 -29.34 17.47
C GLN A 101 -20.18 -30.72 16.84
N ALA A 102 -19.53 -31.02 15.72
CA ALA A 102 -19.62 -32.33 15.07
C ALA A 102 -19.07 -33.43 15.98
N MET A 103 -17.92 -33.20 16.62
CA MET A 103 -17.33 -34.12 17.59
C MET A 103 -18.24 -34.31 18.80
N ARG A 104 -18.90 -33.28 19.33
CA ARG A 104 -19.91 -33.45 20.40
C ARG A 104 -21.08 -34.33 19.95
N GLY A 105 -21.54 -34.20 18.70
CA GLY A 105 -22.57 -35.06 18.13
C GLY A 105 -22.11 -36.52 18.03
N VAL A 106 -20.90 -36.73 17.51
CA VAL A 106 -20.26 -38.06 17.43
C VAL A 106 -20.01 -38.65 18.82
N THR A 107 -19.51 -37.88 19.78
CA THR A 107 -19.31 -38.30 21.17
C THR A 107 -20.64 -38.61 21.85
N ARG A 108 -21.73 -37.90 21.55
CA ARG A 108 -23.06 -38.23 22.08
C ARG A 108 -23.59 -39.53 21.47
N ALA A 109 -23.45 -39.74 20.17
CA ALA A 109 -23.79 -41.00 19.51
C ALA A 109 -22.92 -42.16 20.03
N MET A 110 -21.63 -41.92 20.17
CA MET A 110 -20.67 -42.86 20.76
C MET A 110 -20.94 -43.10 22.23
N ALA A 111 -21.32 -42.12 23.05
CA ALA A 111 -21.70 -42.33 24.45
C ALA A 111 -22.99 -43.18 24.56
N THR A 112 -23.92 -43.00 23.61
CA THR A 112 -25.13 -43.83 23.50
C THR A 112 -24.77 -45.28 23.12
N MET A 113 -23.77 -45.49 22.25
CA MET A 113 -23.19 -46.80 21.93
C MET A 113 -22.26 -47.36 23.04
N ASN A 114 -21.50 -46.53 23.74
CA ASN A 114 -20.49 -46.85 24.75
C ASN A 114 -21.12 -47.08 26.13
N ARG A 115 -22.40 -46.73 26.32
CA ARG A 115 -23.19 -47.31 27.42
C ARG A 115 -23.28 -48.84 27.30
N GLN A 116 -22.87 -49.42 26.17
CA GLN A 116 -22.77 -50.86 25.94
C GLN A 116 -21.32 -51.41 25.91
N LEU A 117 -20.24 -50.60 25.79
CA LEU A 117 -18.83 -51.06 25.79
C LEU A 117 -17.84 -49.96 26.29
N ASN A 118 -16.73 -50.34 26.97
CA ASN A 118 -15.90 -49.54 27.91
C ASN A 118 -15.09 -48.31 27.39
N MET A 119 -14.93 -47.31 28.29
CA MET A 119 -14.29 -45.97 28.15
C MET A 119 -12.78 -45.90 28.50
N PRO A 120 -11.85 -45.83 27.52
CA PRO A 120 -10.56 -45.13 27.74
C PRO A 120 -10.12 -44.16 26.61
N GLN A 121 -10.70 -44.22 25.41
CA GLN A 121 -10.13 -43.54 24.23
C GLN A 121 -10.54 -42.06 24.07
N ILE A 122 -11.68 -41.64 24.67
CA ILE A 122 -12.22 -40.28 24.55
C ILE A 122 -11.38 -39.24 25.31
N GLN A 123 -10.86 -39.58 26.50
CA GLN A 123 -10.02 -38.67 27.30
C GLN A 123 -8.71 -38.32 26.59
N LYS A 124 -8.17 -39.27 25.82
CA LYS A 124 -6.92 -39.11 25.07
C LYS A 124 -7.06 -38.13 23.90
N ILE A 125 -8.23 -38.10 23.26
CA ILE A 125 -8.53 -37.16 22.15
C ILE A 125 -8.66 -35.72 22.66
N LEU A 126 -9.28 -35.53 23.84
CA LEU A 126 -9.40 -34.21 24.46
C LEU A 126 -8.03 -33.65 24.90
N GLN A 127 -7.18 -34.49 25.49
CA GLN A 127 -5.82 -34.09 25.88
C GLN A 127 -4.94 -33.78 24.67
N GLU A 128 -5.03 -34.55 23.58
CA GLU A 128 -4.28 -34.26 22.36
C GLU A 128 -4.77 -32.97 21.69
N PHE A 129 -6.07 -32.67 21.77
CA PHE A 129 -6.63 -31.42 21.25
C PHE A 129 -6.11 -30.18 22.01
N GLU A 130 -6.11 -30.21 23.35
CA GLU A 130 -5.55 -29.12 24.17
C GLU A 130 -4.07 -28.87 23.83
N LYS A 131 -3.27 -29.94 23.72
CA LYS A 131 -1.85 -29.85 23.38
C LYS A 131 -1.59 -29.25 22.00
N GLN A 132 -2.39 -29.62 20.99
CA GLN A 132 -2.24 -29.06 19.64
C GLN A 132 -2.72 -27.60 19.54
N SER A 133 -3.67 -27.20 20.39
CA SER A 133 -4.13 -25.81 20.45
C SER A 133 -3.05 -24.88 21.04
N GLU A 134 -2.38 -25.27 22.13
CA GLU A 134 -1.28 -24.48 22.73
C GLU A 134 -0.10 -24.31 21.77
N ILE A 135 0.26 -25.35 21.02
CA ILE A 135 1.35 -25.27 20.02
C ILE A 135 1.01 -24.26 18.90
N MET A 136 -0.27 -24.10 18.59
CA MET A 136 -0.74 -23.17 17.57
C MET A 136 -0.66 -21.71 18.07
N ASP A 137 -1.08 -21.46 19.32
CA ASP A 137 -1.03 -20.12 19.93
C ASP A 137 0.43 -19.63 20.10
N MET A 138 1.35 -20.52 20.48
CA MET A 138 2.77 -20.17 20.65
C MET A 138 3.47 -19.84 19.31
N LYS A 139 2.99 -20.40 18.19
CA LYS A 139 3.48 -20.07 16.84
C LYS A 139 2.99 -18.70 16.35
N GLU A 140 1.83 -18.26 16.81
CA GLU A 140 1.30 -16.92 16.49
C GLU A 140 2.07 -15.82 17.23
N GLU A 141 2.49 -16.06 18.47
CA GLU A 141 3.25 -15.09 19.28
C GLU A 141 4.63 -14.77 18.64
N MET A 142 5.36 -15.78 18.17
CA MET A 142 6.64 -15.59 17.45
C MET A 142 6.52 -14.82 16.13
N MET A 143 5.34 -14.83 15.49
CA MET A 143 5.08 -14.09 14.26
C MET A 143 4.80 -12.60 14.53
N SER A 144 4.27 -12.26 15.72
CA SER A 144 3.98 -10.88 16.11
C SER A 144 5.25 -10.11 16.44
N ASP A 145 6.19 -10.74 17.18
CA ASP A 145 7.45 -10.10 17.59
C ASP A 145 8.36 -9.77 16.40
N SER A 146 8.28 -10.55 15.32
CA SER A 146 9.04 -10.32 14.08
C SER A 146 8.54 -9.10 13.28
N ILE A 147 7.29 -8.68 13.48
CA ILE A 147 6.66 -7.55 12.77
C ILE A 147 6.95 -6.22 13.49
N ASP A 148 7.07 -6.24 14.81
CA ASP A 148 7.36 -5.03 15.60
C ASP A 148 8.82 -4.59 15.50
N GLU A 149 9.77 -5.53 15.34
CA GLU A 149 11.20 -5.22 15.18
C GLU A 149 11.53 -4.59 13.80
N ALA A 150 10.72 -4.85 12.77
CA ALA A 150 10.85 -4.23 11.45
C ALA A 150 10.29 -2.79 11.37
N MET A 151 9.61 -2.29 12.41
CA MET A 151 9.06 -0.93 12.47
C MET A 151 9.96 0.07 13.20
N ALA A 152 11.05 -0.39 13.81
CA ALA A 152 11.91 0.40 14.68
C ALA A 152 13.14 1.00 13.97
N ALA A 153 12.97 1.56 12.77
CA ALA A 153 13.94 2.46 12.18
C ALA A 153 13.26 3.28 11.10
N ASP A 154 13.29 4.60 11.21
CA ASP A 154 13.59 5.45 10.06
C ASP A 154 13.77 6.90 10.52
N ASP A 155 14.92 7.46 10.16
CA ASP A 155 15.30 8.84 10.33
C ASP A 155 14.71 9.65 9.15
N ASP A 156 13.65 10.41 9.41
CA ASP A 156 12.81 11.06 8.39
C ASP A 156 13.60 12.10 7.53
N GLU A 157 14.79 12.55 7.96
CA GLU A 157 15.58 13.55 7.23
C GLU A 157 16.40 12.96 6.07
N GLU A 158 17.10 11.84 6.27
CA GLU A 158 17.91 11.22 5.20
C GLU A 158 17.05 10.72 4.03
N GLU A 159 15.88 10.13 4.32
CA GLU A 159 14.95 9.69 3.27
C GLU A 159 14.43 10.88 2.45
N SER A 160 14.22 12.04 3.09
CA SER A 160 13.72 13.24 2.41
C SER A 160 14.72 13.84 1.43
N ASP A 161 16.00 13.92 1.81
CA ASP A 161 17.06 14.45 0.93
C ASP A 161 17.32 13.52 -0.26
N GLN A 162 17.26 12.19 -0.05
CA GLN A 162 17.35 11.22 -1.13
C GLN A 162 16.20 11.37 -2.14
N VAL A 163 14.97 11.58 -1.65
CA VAL A 163 13.80 11.80 -2.50
C VAL A 163 13.94 13.09 -3.32
N VAL A 164 14.47 14.17 -2.75
CA VAL A 164 14.76 15.40 -3.50
C VAL A 164 15.75 15.12 -4.62
N SER A 165 16.87 14.45 -4.32
CA SER A 165 17.89 14.11 -5.33
C SER A 165 17.30 13.32 -6.49
N GLN A 166 16.53 12.26 -6.20
CA GLN A 166 15.90 11.41 -7.22
C GLN A 166 14.96 12.19 -8.15
N ILE A 167 14.16 13.12 -7.60
CA ILE A 167 13.24 13.93 -8.41
C ILE A 167 13.99 14.93 -9.28
N LEU A 168 15.08 15.52 -8.77
CA LEU A 168 15.94 16.42 -9.53
C LEU A 168 16.66 15.70 -10.67
N ASP A 169 17.14 14.48 -10.43
CA ASP A 169 17.75 13.63 -11.46
C ASP A 169 16.73 13.26 -12.55
N GLU A 170 15.51 12.87 -12.17
CA GLU A 170 14.42 12.64 -13.13
C GLU A 170 14.12 13.87 -13.98
N LEU A 171 14.09 15.07 -13.37
CA LEU A 171 13.88 16.32 -14.10
C LEU A 171 15.04 16.64 -15.05
N GLY A 172 16.28 16.43 -14.62
CA GLY A 172 17.47 16.65 -15.45
C GLY A 172 17.51 15.74 -16.67
N LEU A 173 17.14 14.46 -16.51
CA LEU A 173 17.02 13.50 -17.61
C LEU A 173 15.89 13.88 -18.57
N GLN A 174 14.71 14.24 -18.04
CA GLN A 174 13.57 14.66 -18.89
C GLN A 174 13.90 15.92 -19.71
N LEU A 175 14.60 16.89 -19.13
CA LEU A 175 15.02 18.10 -19.84
C LEU A 175 16.01 17.76 -20.95
N ASN A 176 17.03 16.93 -20.67
CA ASN A 176 18.00 16.50 -21.67
C ASN A 176 17.37 15.68 -22.81
N ASP A 177 16.38 14.84 -22.53
CA ASP A 177 15.62 14.12 -23.56
C ASP A 177 14.81 15.06 -24.44
N THR A 178 14.12 16.05 -23.85
CA THR A 178 13.39 17.07 -24.63
C THR A 178 14.32 17.95 -25.46
N LEU A 179 15.50 18.31 -24.93
CA LEU A 179 16.49 19.12 -25.65
C LEU A 179 17.19 18.32 -26.78
N SER A 180 17.42 17.02 -26.60
CA SER A 180 18.02 16.14 -27.62
C SER A 180 17.04 15.80 -28.75
N GLY A 181 15.73 15.84 -28.48
CA GLY A 181 14.68 15.61 -29.47
C GLY A 181 14.27 16.85 -30.28
N LEU A 182 14.75 18.05 -29.93
CA LEU A 182 14.53 19.23 -30.76
C LEU A 182 15.42 19.15 -32.01
N PRO A 183 14.88 19.38 -33.23
CA PRO A 183 15.72 19.46 -34.41
C PRO A 183 16.74 20.57 -34.19
N GLN A 184 18.03 20.22 -34.16
CA GLN A 184 19.09 21.22 -34.20
C GLN A 184 18.80 22.09 -35.41
N ALA A 185 18.52 23.38 -35.18
CA ALA A 185 18.42 24.34 -36.25
C ALA A 185 19.78 24.38 -36.95
N THR A 186 19.93 23.59 -38.01
CA THR A 186 21.00 23.72 -38.99
C THR A 186 20.73 25.02 -39.75
N GLY A 187 20.98 26.15 -39.08
CA GLY A 187 20.90 27.48 -39.65
C GLY A 187 22.07 27.68 -40.60
N SER A 188 21.96 27.14 -41.82
CA SER A 188 22.68 27.69 -42.96
C SER A 188 22.04 29.03 -43.32
N LEU A 189 22.51 30.10 -42.68
CA LEU A 189 22.31 31.45 -43.18
C LEU A 189 23.10 31.61 -44.48
N SER A 190 22.54 31.15 -45.59
CA SER A 190 23.01 31.52 -46.93
C SER A 190 22.58 32.95 -47.22
N VAL A 191 23.49 33.90 -46.98
CA VAL A 191 23.36 35.28 -47.45
C VAL A 191 23.46 35.26 -48.98
N ALA A 192 22.32 35.22 -49.67
CA ALA A 192 22.22 35.41 -51.12
C ALA A 192 21.70 36.84 -51.42
N GLY A 193 22.53 37.84 -51.15
CA GLY A 193 22.34 39.21 -51.63
C GLY A 193 23.09 39.45 -52.94
N GLN A 194 22.54 38.99 -54.07
CA GLN A 194 23.08 39.31 -55.40
C GLN A 194 22.76 40.76 -55.76
N TYR A 195 23.71 41.66 -55.48
CA TYR A 195 23.71 43.03 -55.99
C TYR A 195 24.18 43.04 -57.45
N ARG A 196 23.27 43.32 -58.39
CA ARG A 196 23.58 43.59 -59.80
C ARG A 196 23.99 45.07 -59.96
N PRO A 197 25.20 45.40 -60.44
CA PRO A 197 25.54 46.80 -60.73
C PRO A 197 24.87 47.26 -62.03
N ARG A 198 24.19 48.41 -62.00
CA ARG A 198 23.72 49.13 -63.19
C ARG A 198 24.91 49.82 -63.89
N PRO A 199 25.00 49.80 -65.23
CA PRO A 199 26.03 50.56 -65.94
C PRO A 199 25.72 52.07 -65.93
N LEU A 200 26.71 52.86 -65.51
CA LEU A 200 26.67 54.33 -65.50
C LEU A 200 26.62 54.89 -66.93
N HIS A 201 25.58 55.67 -67.23
CA HIS A 201 25.53 56.55 -68.41
C HIS A 201 26.49 57.74 -68.20
N ARG A 202 27.29 58.03 -69.23
CA ARG A 202 28.27 59.13 -69.27
C ARG A 202 27.54 60.46 -69.54
N PRO A 203 27.82 61.56 -68.82
CA PRO A 203 27.24 62.85 -69.17
C PRO A 203 28.05 63.51 -70.30
N THR A 204 27.35 63.95 -71.34
CA THR A 204 27.86 64.88 -72.35
C THR A 204 28.02 66.26 -71.73
N ARG A 205 29.26 66.79 -71.70
CA ARG A 205 29.54 68.20 -71.42
C ARG A 205 29.63 68.92 -72.76
N GLY A 206 28.76 69.89 -73.01
CA GLY A 206 28.89 70.80 -74.14
C GLY A 206 30.06 71.78 -73.93
N PRO A 207 30.56 72.41 -75.00
CA PRO A 207 31.35 73.64 -74.89
C PRO A 207 30.46 74.83 -74.51
#